data_AF-A0A433ZVC6-F1
#
_entry.id   AF-A0A433ZVC6-F1
#
_cell.length_a   1.000
_cell.length_b   1.000
_cell.length_c   1.000
_cell.angle_alpha   90.00
_cell.angle_beta   90.00
_cell.angle_gamma   90.00
#
_symmetry.space_group_name_H-M   'P 1'
#
loop_
_entity.id
_entity.type
_entity.pdbx_description
1 polymer ?
#
loop_
_entity_poly.entity_id
_entity_poly.type
_entity_poly.pdbx_seq_one_letter_code
_entity_poly.pdbx_strand_id
1 'polypeptide(L)' 'MRNIANLPQDEKDKINADLAASGIAYKERLGLPYDLYETENQQPEHLRPYFRERLEHYREAGKRFPRGFEYEKE' A
#
# COMPACT_ATOMS: atom_id res chain seq x y z
N MET A 1 11.68 -15.88 14.45
CA MET A 1 11.83 -14.99 13.27
C MET A 1 11.24 -15.70 12.07
N ARG A 2 10.33 -15.08 11.31
CA ARG A 2 9.77 -15.67 10.09
C ARG A 2 10.54 -15.10 8.90
N ASN A 3 11.34 -15.92 8.21
CA ASN A 3 12.14 -15.48 7.07
C ASN A 3 11.26 -15.39 5.82
N ILE A 4 11.01 -14.17 5.36
CA ILE A 4 10.22 -13.90 4.15
C ILE A 4 10.87 -14.44 2.87
N ALA A 5 12.20 -14.61 2.85
CA ALA A 5 12.92 -15.13 1.69
C ALA A 5 12.62 -16.62 1.43
N ASN A 6 12.20 -17.36 2.45
CA ASN A 6 11.86 -18.78 2.34
C ASN A 6 10.40 -19.04 1.93
N LEU A 7 9.60 -17.98 1.76
CA LEU A 7 8.20 -18.13 1.38
C LEU A 7 8.06 -18.49 -0.11
N PRO A 8 6.96 -19.17 -0.49
CA PRO A 8 6.59 -19.37 -1.88
C PRO A 8 6.50 -18.04 -2.63
N GLN A 9 6.73 -18.07 -3.95
CA GLN A 9 6.67 -16.86 -4.78
C GLN A 9 5.30 -16.17 -4.67
N ASP A 10 4.21 -16.94 -4.66
CA ASP A 10 2.85 -16.40 -4.52
C ASP A 10 2.65 -15.62 -3.21
N GLU A 11 3.24 -16.08 -2.10
CA GLU A 11 3.17 -15.34 -0.83
C GLU A 11 4.01 -14.07 -0.88
N LYS A 12 5.18 -14.11 -1.52
CA LYS A 12 6.03 -12.92 -1.72
C LYS A 12 5.32 -11.89 -2.58
N ASP A 13 4.65 -12.31 -3.64
CA ASP A 13 3.92 -11.42 -4.54
C ASP A 13 2.73 -10.76 -3.83
N LYS A 14 2.01 -11.51 -2.98
CA LYS A 14 0.99 -10.94 -2.10
C LYS A 14 1.56 -9.92 -1.13
N ILE A 15 2.71 -10.20 -0.50
CA ILE A 15 3.38 -9.26 0.41
C ILE A 15 3.80 -7.99 -0.35
N ASN A 16 4.30 -8.12 -1.57
CA ASN A 16 4.68 -6.99 -2.41
C ASN A 16 3.46 -6.14 -2.81
N ALA A 17 2.35 -6.77 -3.18
CA ALA A 17 1.09 -6.08 -3.46
C ALA A 17 0.57 -5.33 -2.21
N ASP A 18 0.67 -5.96 -1.04
CA ASP A 18 0.35 -5.35 0.25
C ASP A 18 1.20 -4.12 0.55
N LEU A 19 2.51 -4.24 0.31
CA LEU A 19 3.46 -3.15 0.51
C LEU A 19 3.12 -1.97 -0.41
N ALA A 20 2.87 -2.24 -1.70
CA ALA A 20 2.49 -1.22 -2.66
C ALA A 20 1.18 -0.51 -2.26
N ALA A 21 0.17 -1.27 -1.80
CA ALA A 21 -1.10 -0.72 -1.36
C ALA A 21 -0.92 0.19 -0.12
N SER A 22 -0.14 -0.26 0.85
CA SER A 22 0.17 0.54 2.05
C SER A 22 0.95 1.82 1.71
N GLY A 23 1.84 1.75 0.72
CA GLY A 23 2.62 2.89 0.24
C GLY A 23 1.75 3.97 -0.41
N ILE A 24 0.74 3.57 -1.21
CA ILE A 24 -0.23 4.54 -1.76
C ILE A 24 -1.06 5.18 -0.67
N ALA A 25 -1.66 4.39 0.23
CA ALA A 25 -2.46 4.94 1.32
C ALA A 25 -1.65 5.90 2.21
N TYR A 26 -0.37 5.60 2.43
CA TYR A 26 0.55 6.50 3.12
C TYR A 26 0.78 7.81 2.37
N LYS A 27 1.14 7.74 1.08
CA LYS A 27 1.38 8.94 0.25
C LYS A 27 0.14 9.82 0.14
N GLU A 28 -1.01 9.20 -0.10
CA GLU A 28 -2.33 9.84 -0.15
C GLU A 28 -2.65 10.56 1.16
N ARG A 29 -2.46 9.90 2.31
CA ARG A 29 -2.67 10.52 3.64
C ARG A 29 -1.74 11.72 3.90
N LEU A 30 -0.52 11.68 3.39
CA LEU A 30 0.45 12.75 3.55
C LEU A 30 0.35 13.86 2.50
N GLY A 31 -0.52 13.73 1.49
CA GLY A 31 -0.57 14.66 0.36
C GLY A 31 0.66 14.60 -0.56
N LEU A 32 1.42 13.50 -0.50
CA LEU A 32 2.56 13.25 -1.38
C LEU A 32 2.06 12.78 -2.76
N PRO A 33 2.81 13.05 -3.85
CA PRO A 33 2.46 12.55 -5.17
C PRO A 33 2.49 11.01 -5.22
N TYR A 34 1.46 10.41 -5.82
CA TYR A 34 1.36 8.97 -6.06
C TYR A 34 0.66 8.69 -7.40
N ASP A 35 0.97 7.55 -8.00
CA ASP A 35 0.28 7.06 -9.20
C ASP A 35 -0.37 5.71 -8.91
N LEU A 36 -1.70 5.72 -8.79
CA LEU A 36 -2.49 4.52 -8.53
C LEU A 36 -2.54 3.59 -9.75
N TYR A 37 -2.68 4.17 -10.94
CA TYR A 37 -2.85 3.40 -12.17
C TYR A 37 -1.56 2.69 -12.55
N GLU A 38 -0.41 3.38 -12.46
CA GLU A 38 0.89 2.79 -12.72
C GLU A 38 1.19 1.66 -11.71
N THR A 39 0.98 1.93 -10.42
CA THR A 39 1.25 0.95 -9.36
C THR A 39 0.38 -0.31 -9.50
N GLU A 40 -0.90 -0.15 -9.85
CA GLU A 40 -1.80 -1.27 -10.08
C GLU A 40 -1.39 -2.09 -11.32
N ASN A 41 -0.93 -1.43 -12.39
CA ASN A 41 -0.47 -2.12 -13.59
C ASN A 41 0.84 -2.88 -13.38
N GLN A 42 1.69 -2.40 -12.47
CA GLN A 42 2.91 -3.10 -12.04
C GLN A 42 2.61 -4.37 -11.23
N GLN A 43 1.44 -4.45 -10.58
CA GLN A 43 1.04 -5.67 -9.87
C GLN A 43 0.64 -6.77 -10.87
N PRO A 44 0.93 -8.05 -10.54
CA PRO A 44 0.43 -9.18 -11.30
C PRO A 44 -1.09 -9.12 -11.46
N GLU A 45 -1.63 -9.45 -12.64
CA GLU A 45 -3.07 -9.29 -12.93
C GLU A 45 -3.98 -10.00 -11.93
N HIS A 46 -3.59 -11.21 -11.51
CA HIS A 46 -4.31 -12.01 -10.53
C HIS A 46 -4.29 -11.43 -9.10
N LEU A 47 -3.39 -10.50 -8.81
CA LEU A 47 -3.29 -9.79 -7.54
C LEU A 47 -3.88 -8.38 -7.58
N ARG A 48 -4.29 -7.85 -8.74
CA ARG A 48 -4.95 -6.54 -8.81
C ARG A 48 -6.22 -6.45 -7.95
N PRO A 49 -7.11 -7.46 -7.92
CA PRO A 49 -8.25 -7.44 -7.02
C PRO A 49 -7.83 -7.40 -5.55
N TYR A 50 -6.81 -8.20 -5.18
CA TYR A 50 -6.25 -8.22 -3.83
C TYR A 50 -5.64 -6.85 -3.45
N PHE A 51 -4.87 -6.24 -4.34
CA PHE A 51 -4.29 -4.92 -4.15
C PHE A 51 -5.36 -3.85 -3.85
N ARG A 52 -6.47 -3.85 -4.59
CA ARG A 52 -7.58 -2.91 -4.35
C ARG A 52 -8.21 -3.09 -2.97
N GLU A 53 -8.47 -4.34 -2.57
CA GLU A 53 -9.02 -4.66 -1.25
C GLU A 53 -8.06 -4.19 -0.13
N ARG A 54 -6.76 -4.44 -0.30
CA ARG A 54 -5.74 -4.01 0.67
C ARG A 54 -5.59 -2.49 0.70
N LEU A 55 -5.72 -1.81 -0.44
CA LEU A 55 -5.69 -0.35 -0.50
C LEU A 55 -6.83 0.27 0.31
N GLU A 56 -8.06 -0.22 0.18
CA GLU A 56 -9.19 0.22 1.01
C GLU A 56 -8.94 -0.03 2.50
N HIS A 57 -8.42 -1.22 2.83
CA HIS A 57 -8.05 -1.53 4.21
C HIS A 57 -7.02 -0.52 4.79
N TYR A 58 -5.97 -0.19 4.03
CA TYR A 58 -4.97 0.77 4.49
C TYR A 58 -5.46 2.22 4.50
N ARG A 59 -6.42 2.59 3.64
CA ARG A 59 -7.10 3.90 3.72
C ARG A 59 -7.89 4.03 5.01
N GLU A 60 -8.66 3.00 5.37
CA GLU A 60 -9.40 2.97 6.64
C GLU A 60 -8.45 2.98 7.85
N ALA A 61 -7.37 2.19 7.80
CA ALA A 61 -6.34 2.22 8.84
C ALA A 61 -5.64 3.59 8.92
N GLY A 62 -5.40 4.22 7.77
CA GLY A 62 -4.80 5.54 7.60
C GLY A 62 -5.52 6.64 8.37
N LYS A 63 -6.85 6.56 8.49
CA LYS A 63 -7.67 7.53 9.25
C LYS A 63 -7.30 7.63 10.73
N ARG A 64 -6.64 6.61 11.29
CA ARG A 64 -6.20 6.58 12.70
C ARG A 64 -4.85 7.27 12.91
N PHE A 65 -4.15 7.63 11.84
CA PHE A 65 -2.83 8.25 11.90
C PHE A 65 -2.92 9.74 11.55
N PRO A 66 -2.02 10.57 12.08
CA PRO A 66 -1.99 12.00 11.78
C PRO A 66 -1.75 12.24 10.29
N ARG A 67 -2.26 13.34 9.75
CA ARG A 67 -2.10 13.68 8.34
C ARG A 67 -0.85 14.52 8.11
N GLY A 68 -0.31 14.53 6.89
CA GLY A 68 0.94 15.25 6.60
C GLY A 68 0.86 16.75 6.89
N PHE A 69 -0.31 17.33 6.65
CA PHE A 69 -0.62 18.74 6.86
C PHE A 69 -1.00 19.11 8.30
N GLU A 70 -1.01 18.17 9.25
CA GLU A 70 -1.31 18.49 10.67
C GLU A 70 -0.16 19.24 11.36
N TYR A 71 1.02 19.29 10.75
CA TYR A 71 2.21 19.96 11.30
C TYR A 71 2.68 21.17 10.49
N GLU A 72 1.96 21.60 9.45
CA GLU A 72 2.26 22.85 8.70
C GLU A 72 1.78 24.13 9.42
N LYS A 73 1.51 24.06 10.73
CA LYS A 73 1.23 25.23 11.57
C LYS A 73 2.51 25.71 12.25
N GLU A 74 3.43 26.32 11.49
CA GLU A 74 4.37 27.33 12.01
C GLU A 74 4.61 28.42 10.95
#